data_AF-A0A7C2WFC2-F1
#
_entry.id   AF-A0A7C2WFC2-F1
#
_cell.length_a   1.000
_cell.length_b   1.000
_cell.length_c   1.000
_cell.angle_alpha   90.00
_cell.angle_beta   90.00
_cell.angle_gamma   90.00
#
_symmetry.space_group_name_H-M   'P 1'
#
loop_
_entity.id
_entity.type
_entity.pdbx_description
1 polymer ?
#
loop_
_entity_poly.entity_id
_entity_poly.type
_entity_poly.pdbx_seq_one_letter_code
_entity_poly.pdbx_strand_id
1 'polypeptide(L)'
;MDKVEATKAMGGYVIIGSALSCFIDHDLPKTLDKAKEYIIKGDAWYVTDIVGERVLGEALVHYFNETLSILETFSKETNPWAKRSVGVAVHYFAKRVREAQEKVWSLLGLLSPYFEERDTRIVKGIGWGLKTLGRYYPNLLVDFLKSQKGREPSHLLIKKALTYLSPEKKTEIKALWG
;
A
#
# COMPACT_ATOMS: atom_id res chain seq x y z
N MET A 1 -0.15 24.66 3.44
CA MET A 1 -0.34 23.57 2.47
C MET A 1 -1.70 23.66 1.77
N ASP A 2 -2.78 24.05 2.45
CA ASP A 2 -4.14 24.12 1.85
C ASP A 2 -4.25 25.00 0.60
N LYS A 3 -3.57 26.15 0.56
CA LYS A 3 -3.54 27.01 -0.65
C LYS A 3 -2.86 26.33 -1.85
N VAL A 4 -1.89 25.44 -1.61
CA VAL A 4 -1.22 24.67 -2.67
C VAL A 4 -2.12 23.54 -3.14
N GLU A 5 -2.79 22.86 -2.23
CA GLU A 5 -3.78 21.81 -2.55
C GLU A 5 -4.93 22.35 -3.40
N ALA A 6 -5.42 23.54 -3.09
CA ALA A 6 -6.51 24.20 -3.82
C ALA A 6 -6.22 24.41 -5.32
N THR A 7 -4.94 24.44 -5.72
CA THR A 7 -4.56 24.54 -7.14
C THR A 7 -4.82 23.25 -7.92
N LYS A 8 -4.99 22.12 -7.22
CA LYS A 8 -5.11 20.75 -7.76
C LYS A 8 -3.98 20.34 -8.73
N ALA A 9 -2.89 21.11 -8.80
CA ALA A 9 -1.76 20.80 -9.64
C ALA A 9 -0.99 19.59 -9.10
N MET A 10 -0.61 18.65 -9.99
CA MET A 10 0.14 17.45 -9.59
C MET A 10 1.42 17.79 -8.82
N GLY A 11 2.16 18.82 -9.27
CA GLY A 11 3.36 19.32 -8.58
C GLY A 11 3.07 19.87 -7.18
N GLY A 12 1.86 20.38 -6.93
CA GLY A 12 1.44 20.82 -5.60
C GLY A 12 1.42 19.70 -4.58
N TYR A 13 0.98 18.50 -4.98
CA TYR A 13 0.97 17.32 -4.09
C TYR A 13 2.37 16.76 -3.82
N VAL A 14 3.34 16.98 -4.72
CA VAL A 14 4.75 16.69 -4.45
C VAL A 14 5.24 17.58 -3.30
N ILE A 15 4.96 18.88 -3.37
CA ILE A 15 5.34 19.84 -2.32
C ILE A 15 4.64 19.48 -1.00
N ILE A 16 3.33 19.19 -1.03
CA ILE A 16 2.57 18.79 0.16
C ILE A 16 3.16 17.53 0.80
N GLY A 17 3.43 16.48 0.00
CA GLY A 17 4.00 15.24 0.50
C GLY A 17 5.37 15.46 1.14
N SER A 18 6.26 16.21 0.48
CA SER A 18 7.59 16.52 1.02
C SER A 18 7.53 17.41 2.26
N ALA A 19 6.59 18.34 2.33
CA ALA A 19 6.41 19.18 3.52
C ALA A 19 5.89 18.35 4.70
N LEU A 20 4.89 17.49 4.49
CA LEU A 20 4.35 16.61 5.53
C LEU A 20 5.40 15.64 6.06
N SER A 21 6.28 15.09 5.21
CA SER A 21 7.31 14.15 5.67
C SER A 21 8.25 14.77 6.72
N CYS A 22 8.49 16.10 6.66
CA CYS A 22 9.29 16.79 7.66
C CYS A 22 8.64 16.85 9.06
N PHE A 23 7.35 16.55 9.18
CA PHE A 23 6.62 16.57 10.46
C PHE A 23 6.43 15.18 11.07
N ILE A 24 6.84 14.11 10.39
CA ILE A 24 6.69 12.73 10.87
C ILE A 24 7.32 12.57 12.27
N ASP A 25 8.54 13.08 12.47
CA ASP A 25 9.28 12.95 13.74
C ASP A 25 8.69 13.82 14.87
N HIS A 26 7.89 14.83 14.52
CA HIS A 26 7.29 15.74 15.50
C HIS A 26 5.94 15.22 16.01
N ASP A 27 5.07 14.78 15.11
CA ASP A 27 3.73 14.28 15.44
C ASP A 27 3.25 13.32 14.34
N LEU A 28 3.66 12.05 14.48
CA LEU A 28 3.35 11.00 13.52
C LEU A 28 1.83 10.84 13.30
N PRO A 29 0.98 10.63 14.33
CA PRO A 29 -0.45 10.44 14.13
C PRO A 29 -1.10 11.59 13.37
N LYS A 30 -0.84 12.83 13.79
CA LYS A 30 -1.43 14.02 13.16
C LYS A 30 -0.93 14.20 11.72
N THR A 31 0.33 13.87 11.46
CA THR A 31 0.91 13.94 10.11
C THR A 31 0.23 12.94 9.18
N LEU A 32 0.03 11.70 9.61
CA LEU A 32 -0.64 10.68 8.79
C LEU A 32 -2.13 11.00 8.59
N ASP A 33 -2.81 11.51 9.62
CA ASP A 33 -4.20 11.98 9.48
C ASP A 33 -4.31 13.12 8.47
N LYS A 34 -3.36 14.08 8.49
CA LYS A 34 -3.35 15.16 7.51
C LYS A 34 -3.03 14.67 6.10
N ALA A 35 -2.16 13.67 5.97
CA ALA A 35 -1.91 13.00 4.70
C ALA A 35 -3.18 12.33 4.15
N LYS A 36 -3.95 11.62 5.00
CA LYS A 36 -5.25 11.04 4.64
C LYS A 36 -6.22 12.10 4.15
N GLU A 37 -6.31 13.23 4.84
CA GLU A 37 -7.17 14.35 4.45
C GLU A 37 -6.86 14.84 3.03
N TYR A 38 -5.57 15.04 2.71
CA TYR A 38 -5.16 15.47 1.36
C TYR A 38 -5.36 14.40 0.30
N ILE A 39 -5.18 13.12 0.65
CA ILE A 39 -5.48 12.00 -0.25
C ILE A 39 -6.97 12.00 -0.62
N ILE A 40 -7.84 12.13 0.38
CA ILE A 40 -9.30 12.15 0.18
C ILE A 40 -9.72 13.39 -0.61
N LYS A 41 -9.23 14.58 -0.24
CA LYS A 41 -9.55 15.85 -0.94
C LYS A 41 -9.03 15.87 -2.38
N GLY A 42 -7.89 15.24 -2.63
CA GLY A 42 -7.29 15.21 -3.96
C GLY A 42 -8.04 14.29 -4.94
N ASP A 43 -8.76 13.29 -4.44
CA ASP A 43 -9.68 12.40 -5.18
C ASP A 43 -9.07 11.83 -6.49
N ALA A 44 -7.78 11.54 -6.49
CA ALA A 44 -7.08 11.05 -7.66
C ALA A 44 -5.98 10.06 -7.31
N TRP A 45 -5.73 9.13 -8.25
CA TRP A 45 -4.74 8.08 -8.09
C TRP A 45 -3.32 8.65 -7.90
N TYR A 46 -2.95 9.71 -8.64
CA TYR A 46 -1.61 10.29 -8.55
C TYR A 46 -1.40 11.00 -7.22
N VAL A 47 -2.44 11.62 -6.63
CA VAL A 47 -2.35 12.23 -5.30
C VAL A 47 -2.10 11.16 -4.27
N THR A 48 -2.89 10.09 -4.32
CA THR A 48 -2.76 8.94 -3.42
C THR A 48 -1.36 8.33 -3.51
N ASP A 49 -0.85 8.15 -4.72
CA ASP A 49 0.44 7.52 -4.95
C ASP A 49 1.59 8.45 -4.49
N ILE A 50 1.54 9.75 -4.79
CA ILE A 50 2.55 10.74 -4.39
C ILE A 50 2.63 10.88 -2.87
N VAL A 51 1.49 11.11 -2.21
CA VAL A 51 1.42 11.34 -0.76
C VAL A 51 1.61 10.02 0.00
N GLY A 52 1.03 8.92 -0.51
CA GLY A 52 1.17 7.60 0.07
C GLY A 52 2.62 7.12 0.11
N GLU A 53 3.41 7.34 -0.94
CA GLU A 53 4.85 7.02 -0.90
C GLU A 53 5.63 7.95 0.03
N ARG A 54 5.45 9.28 -0.11
CA ARG A 54 6.29 10.28 0.57
C ARG A 54 6.03 10.41 2.06
N VAL A 55 4.81 10.12 2.50
CA VAL A 55 4.42 10.30 3.90
C VAL A 55 4.16 8.95 4.54
N LEU A 56 3.18 8.18 4.07
CA LEU A 56 2.80 6.92 4.71
C LEU A 56 3.90 5.86 4.56
N GLY A 57 4.49 5.75 3.36
CA GLY A 57 5.58 4.83 3.07
C GLY A 57 6.85 5.16 3.85
N GLU A 58 7.22 6.45 3.91
CA GLU A 58 8.35 6.92 4.70
C GLU A 58 8.13 6.63 6.19
N ALA A 59 6.97 7.02 6.74
CA ALA A 59 6.61 6.72 8.11
C ALA A 59 6.64 5.21 8.40
N LEU A 60 6.18 4.37 7.48
CA LEU A 60 6.20 2.91 7.66
C LEU A 60 7.62 2.33 7.71
N VAL A 61 8.58 2.95 7.02
CA VAL A 61 10.00 2.55 7.09
C VAL A 61 10.60 2.90 8.46
N HIS A 62 10.31 4.08 8.99
CA HIS A 62 10.96 4.61 10.20
C HIS A 62 10.22 4.28 11.51
N TYR A 63 8.90 4.18 11.46
CA TYR A 63 7.99 4.01 12.61
C TYR A 63 7.00 2.87 12.33
N PHE A 64 7.53 1.67 12.15
CA PHE A 64 6.76 0.56 11.57
C PHE A 64 5.49 0.20 12.37
N ASN A 65 5.61 -0.02 13.69
CA ASN A 65 4.50 -0.51 14.50
C ASN A 65 3.39 0.53 14.63
N GLU A 66 3.76 1.77 14.89
CA GLU A 66 2.88 2.91 15.03
C GLU A 66 2.18 3.22 13.71
N THR A 67 2.93 3.23 12.61
CA THR A 67 2.36 3.45 11.27
C THR A 67 1.45 2.30 10.85
N LEU A 68 1.83 1.05 11.14
CA LEU A 68 1.00 -0.12 10.85
C LEU A 68 -0.37 0.01 11.54
N SER A 69 -0.39 0.33 12.83
CA SER A 69 -1.63 0.53 13.58
C SER A 69 -2.51 1.63 12.98
N ILE A 70 -1.91 2.73 12.51
CA ILE A 70 -2.64 3.79 11.83
C ILE A 70 -3.18 3.32 10.47
N LEU A 71 -2.39 2.58 9.68
CA LEU A 71 -2.84 2.06 8.38
C LEU A 71 -3.96 1.02 8.51
N GLU A 72 -4.07 0.31 9.63
CA GLU A 72 -5.23 -0.54 9.94
C GLU A 72 -6.52 0.28 10.11
N THR A 73 -6.43 1.54 10.50
CA THR A 73 -7.61 2.44 10.51
C THR A 73 -7.97 2.88 9.09
N PHE A 74 -6.96 3.15 8.25
CA PHE A 74 -7.17 3.54 6.85
C PHE A 74 -7.82 2.41 6.05
N SER A 75 -7.55 1.15 6.41
CA SER A 75 -8.15 0.00 5.73
C SER A 75 -9.65 -0.17 5.99
N LYS A 76 -10.14 0.44 7.06
CA LYS A 76 -11.55 0.43 7.49
C LYS A 76 -12.34 1.66 6.99
N GLU A 77 -11.67 2.65 6.42
CA GLU A 77 -12.31 3.85 5.85
C GLU A 77 -13.26 3.48 4.71
N THR A 78 -14.27 4.30 4.43
CA THR A 78 -15.13 4.09 3.25
C THR A 78 -14.49 4.59 1.96
N ASN A 79 -13.59 5.57 2.07
CA ASN A 79 -12.98 6.20 0.91
C ASN A 79 -11.95 5.26 0.22
N PRO A 80 -12.08 5.02 -1.10
CA PRO A 80 -11.22 4.10 -1.84
C PRO A 80 -9.77 4.58 -1.95
N TRP A 81 -9.50 5.90 -1.91
CA TRP A 81 -8.15 6.45 -1.98
C TRP A 81 -7.40 6.25 -0.66
N ALA A 82 -8.08 6.39 0.48
CA ALA A 82 -7.52 6.04 1.78
C ALA A 82 -7.12 4.55 1.82
N LYS A 83 -8.02 3.65 1.43
CA LYS A 83 -7.71 2.20 1.31
C LYS A 83 -6.58 1.91 0.33
N ARG A 84 -6.59 2.54 -0.86
CA ARG A 84 -5.53 2.40 -1.87
C ARG A 84 -4.16 2.79 -1.32
N SER A 85 -4.09 3.87 -0.53
CA SER A 85 -2.84 4.40 0.02
C SER A 85 -2.09 3.38 0.89
N VAL A 86 -2.80 2.45 1.52
CA VAL A 86 -2.20 1.35 2.30
C VAL A 86 -1.29 0.49 1.40
N GLY A 87 -1.78 0.10 0.22
CA GLY A 87 -0.97 -0.67 -0.74
C GLY A 87 0.23 0.11 -1.29
N VAL A 88 0.10 1.43 -1.42
CA VAL A 88 1.19 2.33 -1.83
C VAL A 88 2.26 2.43 -0.75
N ALA A 89 1.89 2.56 0.52
CA ALA A 89 2.83 2.55 1.64
C ALA A 89 3.62 1.23 1.70
N VAL A 90 2.93 0.10 1.54
CA VAL A 90 3.57 -1.23 1.45
C VAL A 90 4.52 -1.33 0.26
N HIS A 91 4.13 -0.81 -0.91
CA HIS A 91 5.00 -0.74 -2.09
C HIS A 91 6.31 -0.02 -1.78
N TYR A 92 6.22 1.13 -1.12
CA TYR A 92 7.37 1.94 -0.76
C TYR A 92 8.28 1.25 0.26
N PHE A 93 7.70 0.70 1.33
CA PHE A 93 8.42 -0.07 2.36
C PHE A 93 9.21 -1.22 1.74
N ALA A 94 8.56 -2.04 0.91
CA ALA A 94 9.16 -3.22 0.31
C ALA A 94 10.40 -2.90 -0.57
N LYS A 95 10.46 -1.70 -1.17
CA LYS A 95 11.62 -1.25 -1.94
C LYS A 95 12.84 -0.93 -1.09
N ARG A 96 12.65 -0.50 0.17
CA ARG A 96 13.70 0.09 1.00
C ARG A 96 14.18 -0.81 2.12
N VAL A 97 13.27 -1.57 2.72
CA VAL A 97 13.61 -2.46 3.81
C VAL A 97 13.98 -3.82 3.25
N ARG A 98 15.07 -4.39 3.76
CA ARG A 98 15.53 -5.76 3.49
C ARG A 98 15.52 -6.54 4.80
N GLU A 99 15.48 -7.86 4.71
CA GLU A 99 15.61 -8.77 5.87
C GLU A 99 14.56 -8.55 6.97
N ALA A 100 13.34 -8.13 6.60
CA ALA A 100 12.27 -7.82 7.55
C ALA A 100 11.08 -8.78 7.42
N GLN A 101 11.33 -10.08 7.58
CA GLN A 101 10.32 -11.11 7.32
C GLN A 101 9.06 -10.95 8.18
N GLU A 102 9.21 -10.71 9.48
CA GLU A 102 8.09 -10.51 10.42
C GLU A 102 7.24 -9.30 10.03
N LYS A 103 7.90 -8.17 9.74
CA LYS A 103 7.22 -6.95 9.27
C LYS A 103 6.46 -7.21 7.97
N VAL A 104 7.06 -7.94 7.02
CA VAL A 104 6.39 -8.30 5.77
C VAL A 104 5.16 -9.16 6.01
N TRP A 105 5.21 -10.10 6.95
CA TRP A 105 4.03 -10.87 7.34
C TRP A 105 2.92 -10.01 7.92
N SER A 106 3.24 -9.04 8.78
CA SER A 106 2.25 -8.07 9.28
C SER A 106 1.62 -7.27 8.15
N LEU A 107 2.41 -6.82 7.17
CA LEU A 107 1.90 -6.11 6.00
C LEU A 107 1.03 -7.00 5.11
N LEU A 108 1.39 -8.27 4.91
CA LEU A 108 0.56 -9.23 4.19
C LEU A 108 -0.77 -9.48 4.92
N GLY A 109 -0.75 -9.54 6.26
CA GLY A 109 -1.94 -9.54 7.11
C GLY A 109 -2.82 -8.31 6.89
N LEU A 110 -2.21 -7.11 6.91
CA LEU A 110 -2.90 -5.84 6.63
C LEU A 110 -3.55 -5.82 5.24
N LEU A 111 -2.92 -6.45 4.24
CA LEU A 111 -3.43 -6.51 2.86
C LEU A 111 -4.44 -7.64 2.62
N SER A 112 -4.52 -8.64 3.51
CA SER A 112 -5.39 -9.81 3.36
C SER A 112 -6.88 -9.48 3.19
N PRO A 113 -7.49 -8.51 3.90
CA PRO A 113 -8.90 -8.18 3.72
C PRO A 113 -9.26 -7.79 2.28
N TYR A 114 -8.29 -7.23 1.53
CA TYR A 114 -8.49 -6.78 0.15
C TYR A 114 -8.38 -7.88 -0.90
N PHE A 115 -8.14 -9.12 -0.50
CA PHE A 115 -7.94 -10.21 -1.46
C PHE A 115 -9.11 -10.33 -2.43
N GLU A 116 -10.33 -10.15 -1.91
CA GLU A 116 -11.59 -10.28 -2.64
C GLU A 116 -12.15 -8.92 -3.11
N GLU A 117 -11.45 -7.81 -2.84
CA GLU A 117 -11.86 -6.47 -3.25
C GLU A 117 -12.07 -6.39 -4.76
N ARG A 118 -13.12 -5.68 -5.17
CA ARG A 118 -13.54 -5.54 -6.57
C ARG A 118 -13.37 -4.11 -7.08
N ASP A 119 -13.31 -3.11 -6.20
CA ASP A 119 -13.04 -1.73 -6.61
C ASP A 119 -11.63 -1.62 -7.19
N THR A 120 -11.56 -1.38 -8.50
CA THR A 120 -10.29 -1.33 -9.23
C THR A 120 -9.35 -0.21 -8.77
N ARG A 121 -9.87 0.86 -8.16
CA ARG A 121 -9.06 1.95 -7.58
C ARG A 121 -8.22 1.43 -6.42
N ILE A 122 -8.85 0.62 -5.56
CA ILE A 122 -8.23 -0.02 -4.39
C ILE A 122 -7.32 -1.15 -4.87
N VAL A 123 -7.84 -2.10 -5.66
CA VAL A 123 -7.11 -3.28 -6.14
C VAL A 123 -5.80 -2.91 -6.84
N LYS A 124 -5.78 -1.81 -7.61
CA LYS A 124 -4.54 -1.36 -8.27
C LYS A 124 -3.45 -0.94 -7.28
N GLY A 125 -3.80 -0.29 -6.16
CA GLY A 125 -2.85 0.11 -5.12
C GLY A 125 -2.39 -1.09 -4.30
N ILE A 126 -3.32 -1.91 -3.80
CA ILE A 126 -3.01 -3.15 -3.06
C ILE A 126 -2.15 -4.09 -3.90
N GLY A 127 -2.55 -4.31 -5.16
CA GLY A 127 -1.80 -5.14 -6.08
C GLY A 127 -0.41 -4.57 -6.40
N TRP A 128 -0.19 -3.26 -6.27
CA TRP A 128 1.15 -2.69 -6.40
C TRP A 128 2.04 -3.04 -5.21
N GLY A 129 1.49 -2.99 -3.99
CA GLY A 129 2.16 -3.50 -2.79
C GLY A 129 2.53 -4.98 -2.92
N LEU A 130 1.57 -5.85 -3.24
CA LEU A 130 1.81 -7.29 -3.43
C LEU A 130 2.81 -7.57 -4.56
N LYS A 131 2.69 -6.87 -5.69
CA LYS A 131 3.64 -6.98 -6.81
C LYS A 131 5.08 -6.76 -6.33
N THR A 132 5.28 -5.73 -5.51
CA THR A 132 6.61 -5.34 -5.06
C THR A 132 7.13 -6.24 -3.94
N LEU A 133 6.26 -6.72 -3.06
CA LEU A 133 6.60 -7.82 -2.16
C LEU A 133 7.01 -9.07 -2.94
N GLY A 134 6.35 -9.40 -4.06
CA GLY A 134 6.74 -10.50 -4.93
C GLY A 134 8.12 -10.34 -5.58
N ARG A 135 8.61 -9.10 -5.72
CA ARG A 135 9.97 -8.84 -6.20
C ARG A 135 11.03 -9.07 -5.11
N TYR A 136 10.79 -8.56 -3.90
CA TYR A 136 11.81 -8.50 -2.84
C TYR A 136 11.67 -9.62 -1.79
N TYR A 137 10.48 -10.19 -1.64
CA TYR A 137 10.10 -11.23 -0.68
C TYR A 137 9.27 -12.34 -1.37
N PRO A 138 9.77 -12.95 -2.46
CA PRO A 138 8.98 -13.85 -3.30
C PRO A 138 8.49 -15.12 -2.57
N ASN A 139 9.25 -15.65 -1.60
CA ASN A 139 8.83 -16.83 -0.84
C ASN A 139 7.66 -16.49 0.09
N LEU A 140 7.78 -15.40 0.85
CA LEU A 140 6.72 -14.95 1.75
C LEU A 140 5.42 -14.62 1.01
N LEU A 141 5.52 -14.00 -0.18
CA LEU A 141 4.33 -13.75 -1.00
C LEU A 141 3.68 -15.08 -1.44
N VAL A 142 4.47 -16.07 -1.87
CA VAL A 142 3.94 -17.39 -2.27
C VAL A 142 3.23 -18.07 -1.09
N ASP A 143 3.84 -18.08 0.10
CA ASP A 143 3.26 -18.70 1.29
C ASP A 143 1.96 -17.98 1.70
N PHE A 144 1.94 -16.65 1.64
CA PHE A 144 0.73 -15.88 1.86
C PHE A 144 -0.35 -16.21 0.82
N LEU A 145 -0.03 -16.24 -0.47
CA LEU A 145 -1.03 -16.56 -1.51
C LEU A 145 -1.61 -17.96 -1.28
N LYS A 146 -0.76 -18.96 -0.95
CA LYS A 146 -1.23 -20.30 -0.56
C LYS A 146 -2.18 -20.27 0.64
N SER A 147 -1.91 -19.44 1.65
CA SER A 147 -2.79 -19.32 2.82
C SER A 147 -4.14 -18.67 2.51
N GLN A 148 -4.27 -17.98 1.38
CA GLN A 148 -5.55 -17.44 0.91
C GLN A 148 -6.39 -18.42 0.06
N LYS A 149 -5.97 -19.69 -0.07
CA LYS A 149 -6.71 -20.71 -0.80
C LYS A 149 -8.16 -20.80 -0.32
N GLY A 150 -9.11 -20.93 -1.26
CA GLY A 150 -10.54 -21.00 -0.98
C GLY A 150 -11.26 -19.65 -0.96
N ARG A 151 -10.52 -18.54 -0.99
CA ARG A 151 -11.06 -17.20 -1.24
C ARG A 151 -11.14 -16.90 -2.73
N GLU A 152 -11.95 -15.92 -3.12
CA GLU A 152 -12.14 -15.53 -4.52
C GLU A 152 -11.40 -14.23 -4.89
N PRO A 153 -10.09 -14.29 -5.20
CA PRO A 153 -9.35 -13.07 -5.44
C PRO A 153 -9.79 -12.36 -6.72
N SER A 154 -9.62 -11.04 -6.75
CA SER A 154 -9.76 -10.32 -8.00
C SER A 154 -8.69 -10.79 -8.99
N HIS A 155 -9.10 -11.13 -10.21
CA HIS A 155 -8.17 -11.52 -11.28
C HIS A 155 -7.07 -10.46 -11.51
N LEU A 156 -7.42 -9.17 -11.38
CA LEU A 156 -6.46 -8.08 -11.48
C LEU A 156 -5.44 -8.10 -10.33
N LEU A 157 -5.87 -8.43 -9.11
CA LEU A 157 -4.99 -8.51 -7.95
C LEU A 157 -3.97 -9.63 -8.12
N ILE A 158 -4.42 -10.84 -8.48
CA ILE A 158 -3.54 -12.00 -8.73
C ILE A 158 -2.57 -11.70 -9.85
N LYS A 159 -3.06 -11.19 -10.99
CA LYS A 159 -2.19 -10.81 -12.11
C LYS A 159 -1.07 -9.86 -11.67
N LYS A 160 -1.36 -8.90 -10.80
CA LYS A 160 -0.35 -7.98 -10.25
C LYS A 160 0.60 -8.67 -9.30
N ALA A 161 0.11 -9.38 -8.28
CA ALA A 161 0.91 -10.07 -7.28
C ALA A 161 1.93 -11.03 -7.93
N LEU A 162 1.52 -11.73 -8.99
CA LEU A 162 2.36 -12.69 -9.69
C LEU A 162 3.44 -12.06 -10.58
N THR A 163 3.40 -10.75 -10.88
CA THR A 163 4.20 -10.14 -11.97
C THR A 163 5.68 -10.52 -11.92
N TYR A 164 6.33 -10.41 -10.76
CA TYR A 164 7.77 -10.62 -10.59
C TYR A 164 8.14 -12.01 -10.06
N LEU A 165 7.16 -12.89 -9.79
CA LEU A 165 7.46 -14.27 -9.43
C LEU A 165 8.03 -15.03 -10.63
N SER A 166 8.83 -16.06 -10.34
CA SER A 166 9.37 -16.95 -11.36
C SER A 166 8.24 -17.75 -12.04
N PRO A 167 8.45 -18.27 -13.27
CA PRO A 167 7.46 -19.09 -13.97
C PRO A 167 6.94 -20.26 -13.14
N GLU A 168 7.81 -20.93 -12.38
CA GLU A 168 7.48 -22.11 -11.56
C GLU A 168 6.49 -21.73 -10.46
N LYS A 169 6.79 -20.66 -9.71
CA LYS A 169 5.91 -20.11 -8.67
C LYS A 169 4.59 -19.59 -9.23
N LYS A 170 4.61 -19.00 -10.44
CA LYS A 170 3.37 -18.56 -11.11
C LYS A 170 2.45 -19.73 -11.41
N THR A 171 2.99 -20.82 -11.95
CA THR A 171 2.23 -22.04 -12.25
C THR A 171 1.67 -22.65 -10.96
N GLU A 172 2.49 -22.78 -9.93
CA GLU A 172 2.08 -23.27 -8.61
C GLU A 172 0.88 -22.50 -8.05
N ILE A 173 0.98 -21.16 -8.02
CA ILE A 173 -0.08 -20.32 -7.46
C ILE A 173 -1.33 -20.34 -8.34
N LYS A 174 -1.20 -20.36 -9.67
CA LYS A 174 -2.36 -20.44 -10.58
C LYS A 174 -3.15 -21.73 -10.41
N ALA A 175 -2.48 -22.84 -10.10
CA ALA A 175 -3.15 -24.13 -9.88
C ALA A 175 -4.11 -24.12 -8.65
N LEU A 176 -3.99 -23.13 -7.75
CA LEU A 176 -4.87 -23.00 -6.59
C LEU A 176 -6.25 -22.45 -6.92
N TRP A 177 -6.38 -21.71 -8.04
CA TRP A 177 -7.61 -21.08 -8.51
C TRP A 177 -7.86 -21.35 -10.00
N GLY A 178 -7.34 -22.48 -10.49
CA GLY A 178 -7.51 -22.96 -11.86
C GLY A 178 -8.91 -23.42 -12.14
#